data_AF-A0A531APS1-F1
#
_entry.id   AF-A0A531APS1-F1
#
_cell.length_a   1.000
_cell.length_b   1.000
_cell.length_c   1.000
_cell.angle_alpha   90.00
_cell.angle_beta   90.00
_cell.angle_gamma   90.00
#
_symmetry.space_group_name_H-M   'P 1'
#
loop_
_entity.id
_entity.type
_entity.pdbx_description
1 polymer ?
#
loop_
_entity_poly.entity_id
_entity_poly.type
_entity_poly.pdbx_seq_one_letter_code
_entity_poly.pdbx_strand_id
1 'polypeptide(L)' 'MSGSAPMSDDRSFHILEAVPNRLEASPQRARRRWSAQAKARLIKATLKPGANVSAIAR' A
#
# COMPACT_ATOMS: atom_id res chain seq x y z
N MET A 1 -8.25 38.76 0.95
CA MET A 1 -7.89 37.57 0.15
C MET A 1 -6.39 37.36 0.32
N SER A 2 -5.99 36.38 1.14
CA SER A 2 -4.57 36.09 1.37
C SER A 2 -4.09 35.12 0.29
N GLY A 3 -3.20 35.57 -0.59
CA GLY A 3 -2.64 34.73 -1.65
C GLY A 3 -1.65 33.72 -1.07
N SER A 4 -1.78 32.45 -1.46
CA SER A 4 -0.78 31.41 -1.16
C SER A 4 0.50 31.75 -1.92
N ALA A 5 1.64 31.76 -1.22
CA ALA A 5 2.94 31.84 -1.87
C ALA A 5 3.13 30.65 -2.85
N PRO A 6 3.77 30.85 -4.01
CA PRO A 6 4.11 29.75 -4.90
C PRO A 6 5.06 28.81 -4.15
N MET A 7 4.70 27.52 -4.07
CA MET A 7 5.59 26.50 -3.52
C MET A 7 6.87 26.50 -4.37
N SER A 8 8.03 26.62 -3.72
CA SER A 8 9.33 26.59 -4.38
C SER A 8 9.41 25.34 -5.29
N ASP A 9 9.68 25.57 -6.57
CA ASP A 9 9.75 24.53 -7.61
C ASP A 9 10.96 23.59 -7.40
N ASP A 10 11.83 23.94 -6.46
CA ASP A 10 13.07 23.23 -6.18
C ASP A 10 12.85 22.09 -5.17
N ARG A 11 12.05 21.11 -5.57
CA ARG A 11 11.94 19.84 -4.83
C ARG A 11 13.15 18.96 -5.16
N SER A 12 14.26 19.24 -4.48
CA SER A 12 15.41 18.33 -4.48
C SER A 12 14.99 16.96 -3.95
N PHE A 13 15.24 15.89 -4.70
CA PHE A 13 15.04 14.52 -4.27
C PHE A 13 16.39 13.89 -3.96
N HIS A 14 16.46 13.15 -2.86
CA HIS A 14 17.67 12.42 -2.50
C HIS A 14 17.64 11.04 -3.17
N ILE A 15 18.67 10.73 -3.95
CA ILE A 15 18.89 9.37 -4.47
C ILE A 15 19.58 8.56 -3.38
N LEU A 16 18.95 7.47 -2.95
CA LEU A 16 19.55 6.48 -2.08
C LEU A 16 20.23 5.43 -2.95
N GLU A 17 21.57 5.36 -2.89
CA GLU A 17 22.32 4.27 -3.48
C GLU A 17 22.15 3.01 -2.63
N ALA A 18 21.61 1.95 -3.21
CA ALA A 18 21.43 0.67 -2.55
C ALA A 18 22.22 -0.42 -3.30
N VAL A 19 23.11 -1.10 -2.58
CA VAL A 19 23.77 -2.31 -3.09
C VAL A 19 22.87 -3.51 -2.79
N PRO A 20 22.39 -4.25 -3.81
CA PRO A 20 21.53 -5.40 -3.56
C PRO A 20 22.33 -6.49 -2.86
N ASN A 21 21.95 -6.80 -1.62
CA ASN A 21 22.46 -7.96 -0.89
C ASN A 21 21.44 -9.10 -0.94
N ARG A 22 21.90 -10.31 -1.22
CA ARG A 22 21.03 -11.50 -1.20
C ARG A 22 20.72 -11.84 0.25
N LEU A 23 19.43 -11.87 0.58
CA LEU A 23 18.99 -12.35 1.89
C LEU A 23 18.93 -13.89 1.86
N GLU A 24 19.44 -14.53 2.91
CA GLU A 24 19.34 -15.98 3.13
C GLU A 24 17.86 -16.44 3.19
N ALA A 25 16.97 -15.58 3.69
CA ALA A 25 15.54 -15.79 3.68
C ALA A 25 14.78 -14.45 3.61
N SER A 26 13.53 -14.52 3.15
CA SER A 26 12.63 -13.35 3.17
C SER A 26 12.37 -12.92 4.61
N PRO A 27 12.42 -11.61 4.93
CA PRO A 27 12.09 -11.11 6.26
C PRO A 27 10.70 -11.59 6.67
N GLN A 28 10.54 -11.95 7.95
CA GLN A 28 9.25 -12.44 8.45
C GLN A 28 8.21 -11.33 8.39
N ARG A 29 7.45 -11.27 7.29
CA ARG A 29 6.25 -10.43 7.20
C ARG A 29 5.15 -11.09 8.00
N ALA A 30 4.55 -10.33 8.92
CA ALA A 30 3.29 -10.72 9.53
C ALA A 30 2.28 -10.98 8.39
N ARG A 31 1.94 -12.24 8.17
CA ARG A 31 0.84 -12.59 7.26
C ARG A 31 -0.43 -12.05 7.89
N ARG A 32 -1.20 -11.27 7.13
CA ARG A 32 -2.53 -10.82 7.57
C ARG A 32 -3.36 -12.08 7.83
N ARG A 33 -3.56 -12.43 9.11
CA ARG A 33 -4.42 -13.53 9.49
C ARG A 33 -5.85 -13.01 9.48
N TRP A 34 -6.67 -13.56 8.59
CA TRP A 34 -8.09 -13.26 8.57
C TRP A 34 -8.80 -14.26 9.47
N SER A 35 -9.66 -13.75 10.37
CA SER A 35 -10.67 -14.59 10.98
C SER A 35 -11.60 -15.14 9.90
N ALA A 36 -12.25 -16.28 10.15
CA ALA A 36 -13.23 -16.85 9.23
C ALA A 36 -14.32 -15.83 8.86
N GLN A 37 -14.76 -15.04 9.84
CA GLN A 37 -15.73 -13.96 9.64
C GLN A 37 -15.20 -12.85 8.73
N ALA A 38 -13.94 -12.41 8.92
CA ALA A 38 -13.33 -11.41 8.06
C ALA A 38 -13.22 -11.92 6.62
N LYS A 39 -12.80 -13.18 6.44
CA LYS A 39 -12.72 -13.83 5.13
C LYS A 39 -14.09 -13.91 4.45
N ALA A 40 -15.13 -14.31 5.17
CA ALA A 40 -16.49 -14.39 4.63
C ALA A 40 -17.01 -13.02 4.16
N ARG A 41 -16.77 -11.95 4.93
CA ARG A 41 -17.14 -10.58 4.55
C ARG A 41 -16.42 -10.12 3.30
N LEU A 42 -15.13 -10.38 3.21
CA LEU A 42 -14.30 -10.00 2.06
C LEU A 42 -14.75 -10.72 0.79
N ILE A 43 -14.99 -12.03 0.85
CA ILE A 43 -15.53 -12.82 -0.27
C ILE A 43 -16.87 -12.26 -0.74
N LYS A 44 -17.80 -12.01 0.20
CA LYS A 44 -19.11 -11.44 -0.13
C LYS A 44 -19.00 -10.07 -0.81
N ALA A 45 -18.06 -9.24 -0.37
CA ALA A 45 -17.84 -7.91 -0.97
C ALA A 45 -17.25 -8.01 -2.38
N THR A 46 -16.30 -8.92 -2.61
CA THR A 46 -15.62 -9.07 -3.90
C THR A 46 -16.48 -9.73 -4.98
N LEU A 47 -17.51 -10.50 -4.60
CA LEU A 47 -18.41 -11.15 -5.55
C LEU A 47 -19.50 -10.22 -6.14
N LYS A 48 -19.58 -8.96 -5.67
CA LYS A 48 -20.53 -8.00 -6.23
C LYS A 48 -20.10 -7.57 -7.64
N PRO A 49 -21.02 -7.43 -8.60
CA PRO A 49 -20.70 -6.86 -9.90
C PRO A 49 -20.03 -5.49 -9.77
N GLY A 50 -18.93 -5.28 -10.51
CA GLY A 50 -18.16 -4.03 -10.46
C GLY A 50 -17.32 -3.83 -9.19
N ALA A 51 -17.18 -4.85 -8.32
CA ALA A 51 -16.37 -4.73 -7.12
C ALA A 51 -14.87 -4.53 -7.44
N ASN A 52 -14.29 -3.49 -6.86
CA ASN A 52 -12.84 -3.27 -6.93
C ASN A 52 -12.14 -4.07 -5.83
N VAL A 53 -11.55 -5.21 -6.21
CA VAL A 53 -10.85 -6.12 -5.29
C VAL A 53 -9.67 -5.44 -4.58
N SER A 54 -8.91 -4.60 -5.26
CA SER A 54 -7.75 -3.89 -4.69
C SER A 54 -8.16 -2.86 -3.64
N ALA A 55 -9.31 -2.20 -3.84
CA ALA A 55 -9.88 -1.30 -2.83
C ALA A 55 -10.39 -2.07 -1.60
N ILE A 56 -10.96 -3.26 -1.80
CA ILE A 56 -11.47 -4.12 -0.72
C ILE A 56 -10.33 -4.77 0.10
N ALA A 57 -9.18 -5.04 -0.51
CA ALA A 57 -8.07 -5.74 0.12
C ALA A 57 -7.14 -4.85 0.97
N ARG A 58 -7.24 -3.52 0.84
CA ARG A 58 -6.42 -2.52 1.55
C ARG A 58 -6.67 -2.55 3.06
#